data_AF-A0AA42YWV0-F1
#
_entry.id   AF-A0AA42YWV0-F1
#
_cell.length_a   1.000
_cell.length_b   1.000
_cell.length_c   1.000
_cell.angle_alpha   90.00
_cell.angle_beta   90.00
_cell.angle_gamma   90.00
#
_symmetry.space_group_name_H-M   'P 1'
#
loop_
_entity.id
_entity.type
_entity.pdbx_description
1 polymer ?
#
loop_
_entity_poly.entity_id
_entity_poly.type
_entity_poly.pdbx_seq_one_letter_code
_entity_poly.pdbx_strand_id
1 'polypeptide(L)'
;MRRSLEVLGASDGDQAPPPQALRAADTTLIIVDEGDGSASSQLVSCMEEAGATQLGAEPEAKANPGAIRIVIRARGSTIEARKRSALLEAAADVVLGSARPAFARRLVEVLLGER
;
A
#
# COMPACT_ATOMS: atom_id res chain seq x y z
N MET A 1 12.33 -10.31 -34.52
CA MET A 1 11.83 -11.38 -33.61
C MET A 1 11.99 -10.90 -32.18
N ARG A 2 10.92 -10.45 -31.52
CA ARG A 2 10.96 -9.98 -30.13
C ARG A 2 10.86 -11.21 -29.22
N ARG A 3 11.91 -11.49 -28.45
CA ARG A 3 11.89 -12.56 -27.45
C ARG A 3 11.12 -12.06 -26.23
N SER A 4 9.92 -12.59 -26.01
CA SER A 4 9.21 -12.45 -24.75
C SER A 4 9.97 -13.26 -23.70
N LEU A 5 10.40 -12.61 -22.62
CA LEU A 5 10.90 -13.31 -21.43
C LEU A 5 9.69 -13.80 -20.65
N GLU A 6 9.39 -15.09 -20.72
CA GLU A 6 8.52 -15.75 -19.75
C GLU A 6 9.26 -15.77 -18.41
N VAL A 7 8.76 -15.02 -17.44
CA VAL A 7 9.22 -15.13 -16.05
C VAL A 7 8.63 -16.43 -15.49
N LEU A 8 9.40 -17.51 -15.63
CA LEU A 8 9.14 -18.78 -14.98
C LEU A 8 9.39 -18.65 -13.48
N GLY A 9 8.32 -18.84 -12.69
CA GLY A 9 8.38 -19.35 -11.33
C GLY A 9 8.91 -18.40 -10.25
N ALA A 10 8.06 -17.49 -9.78
CA ALA A 10 8.11 -17.13 -8.36
C ALA A 10 7.24 -18.16 -7.63
N SER A 11 7.81 -18.92 -6.70
CA SER A 11 7.05 -19.80 -5.82
C SER A 11 5.94 -18.99 -5.12
N ASP A 12 4.71 -19.50 -5.17
CA ASP A 12 3.46 -18.94 -4.58
C ASP A 12 3.49 -18.63 -3.06
N GLY A 13 4.65 -18.65 -2.42
CA GLY A 13 4.80 -18.44 -0.97
C GLY A 13 5.34 -17.07 -0.52
N ASP A 14 5.78 -16.20 -1.44
CA ASP A 14 6.49 -14.96 -1.09
C ASP A 14 6.05 -13.75 -1.94
N GLN A 15 4.83 -13.83 -2.48
CA GLN A 15 4.24 -12.74 -3.25
C GLN A 15 3.58 -11.77 -2.28
N ALA A 16 4.15 -10.57 -2.16
CA ALA A 16 3.54 -9.48 -1.43
C ALA A 16 2.09 -9.26 -1.91
N PRO A 17 1.16 -8.99 -1.00
CA PRO A 17 -0.24 -8.79 -1.33
C PRO A 17 -0.39 -7.66 -2.37
N PRO A 18 -1.46 -7.69 -3.18
CA PRO A 18 -1.73 -6.60 -4.08
C PRO A 18 -1.92 -5.29 -3.30
N PRO A 19 -1.45 -4.13 -3.84
CA PRO A 19 -1.73 -2.84 -3.24
C PRO A 19 -3.23 -2.60 -3.07
N GLN A 20 -3.62 -2.01 -1.96
CA GLN A 20 -5.00 -1.64 -1.67
C GLN A 20 -5.20 -0.15 -1.93
N ALA A 21 -6.32 0.23 -2.52
CA ALA A 21 -6.63 1.62 -2.83
C ALA A 21 -7.83 2.10 -2.00
N LEU A 22 -7.71 3.30 -1.45
CA LEU A 22 -8.78 3.96 -0.69
C LEU A 22 -9.00 5.37 -1.22
N ARG A 23 -10.20 5.87 -1.02
CA ARG A 23 -10.60 7.26 -1.26
C ARG A 23 -11.00 7.88 0.06
N ALA A 24 -10.38 8.99 0.42
CA ALA A 24 -10.80 9.84 1.53
C ALA A 24 -11.01 11.26 0.99
N ALA A 25 -12.27 11.73 0.99
CA ALA A 25 -12.69 12.91 0.23
C ALA A 25 -12.18 12.87 -1.23
N ASP A 26 -11.42 13.87 -1.65
CA ASP A 26 -10.86 13.96 -2.99
C ASP A 26 -9.47 13.33 -3.15
N THR A 27 -8.95 12.71 -2.08
CA THR A 27 -7.61 12.13 -2.04
C THR A 27 -7.67 10.62 -2.23
N THR A 28 -6.86 10.12 -3.16
CA THR A 28 -6.62 8.68 -3.31
C THR A 28 -5.42 8.26 -2.47
N LEU A 29 -5.58 7.20 -1.69
CA LEU A 29 -4.52 6.56 -0.92
C LEU A 29 -4.20 5.20 -1.54
N ILE A 30 -2.91 4.88 -1.67
CA ILE A 30 -2.44 3.57 -2.11
C ILE A 30 -1.62 2.96 -0.99
N ILE A 31 -2.09 1.84 -0.46
CA ILE A 31 -1.44 1.12 0.63
C ILE A 31 -0.71 -0.08 0.05
N VAL A 32 0.60 -0.11 0.25
CA VAL A 32 1.47 -1.22 -0.15
C VAL A 32 2.00 -1.87 1.12
N ASP A 33 1.83 -3.19 1.24
CA ASP A 33 2.38 -3.98 2.34
C ASP A 33 3.52 -4.82 1.80
N GLU A 34 4.69 -4.70 2.40
CA GLU A 34 5.83 -5.54 2.05
C GLU A 34 5.77 -6.93 2.70
N GLY A 35 4.84 -7.12 3.65
CA GLY A 35 4.65 -8.35 4.40
C GLY A 35 3.57 -9.24 3.80
N ASP A 36 2.83 -9.92 4.66
CA ASP A 36 1.77 -10.87 4.29
C ASP A 36 0.40 -10.21 4.00
N GLY A 37 0.28 -8.89 4.19
CA GLY A 37 -0.97 -8.16 4.01
C GLY A 37 -1.84 -8.00 5.23
N SER A 38 -1.47 -8.60 6.37
CA SER A 38 -2.21 -8.44 7.62
C SER A 38 -2.21 -6.99 8.08
N ALA A 39 -1.08 -6.29 7.94
CA ALA A 39 -0.94 -4.91 8.38
C ALA A 39 -1.71 -3.94 7.48
N SER A 40 -1.63 -4.10 6.15
CA SER A 40 -2.45 -3.30 5.23
C SER A 40 -3.94 -3.54 5.44
N SER A 41 -4.37 -4.78 5.63
CA SER A 41 -5.79 -5.10 5.85
C SER A 41 -6.32 -4.45 7.13
N GLN A 42 -5.56 -4.51 8.23
CA GLN A 42 -5.90 -3.80 9.46
C GLN A 42 -5.94 -2.28 9.25
N LEU A 43 -4.95 -1.72 8.56
CA LEU A 43 -4.89 -0.29 8.29
C LEU A 43 -6.10 0.17 7.47
N VAL A 44 -6.46 -0.58 6.43
CA VAL A 44 -7.58 -0.32 5.54
C VAL A 44 -8.90 -0.34 6.30
N SER A 45 -9.18 -1.39 7.07
CA SER A 45 -10.39 -1.42 7.90
C SER A 45 -10.48 -0.23 8.86
N CYS A 46 -9.38 0.16 9.50
CA CYS A 46 -9.39 1.34 10.38
C CYS A 46 -9.64 2.66 9.61
N MET A 47 -9.18 2.76 8.36
CA MET A 47 -9.46 3.92 7.51
C MET A 47 -10.92 3.92 7.04
N GLU A 48 -11.48 2.76 6.71
CA GLU A 48 -12.89 2.62 6.34
C GLU A 48 -13.83 2.99 7.49
N GLU A 49 -13.53 2.53 8.71
CA GLU A 49 -14.24 2.94 9.93
C GLU A 49 -14.21 4.46 10.14
N ALA A 50 -13.14 5.12 9.69
CA ALA A 50 -12.97 6.57 9.78
C ALA A 50 -13.62 7.32 8.59
N GLY A 51 -14.24 6.63 7.64
CA GLY A 51 -14.96 7.23 6.52
C GLY A 51 -14.22 7.19 5.17
N ALA A 52 -13.07 6.53 5.07
CA ALA A 52 -12.50 6.23 3.76
C ALA A 52 -13.33 5.15 3.04
N THR A 53 -13.31 5.13 1.71
CA THR A 53 -13.99 4.12 0.90
C THR A 53 -12.96 3.32 0.11
N GLN A 54 -13.03 1.99 0.17
CA GLN A 54 -12.18 1.15 -0.67
C GLN A 54 -12.53 1.37 -2.14
N LEU A 55 -11.53 1.79 -2.91
CA LEU A 55 -11.62 1.76 -4.35
C LEU A 55 -11.41 0.30 -4.76
N GLY A 56 -12.32 -0.23 -5.57
CA GLY A 56 -12.18 -1.59 -6.10
C GLY A 56 -10.83 -1.77 -6.80
N ALA A 57 -10.55 -3.00 -7.26
CA ALA A 57 -9.30 -3.35 -7.97
C ALA A 57 -9.16 -2.69 -9.37
N GLU A 58 -9.59 -1.44 -9.51
CA GLU A 58 -9.46 -0.65 -10.71
C GLU A 58 -8.03 -0.11 -10.84
N PRO A 59 -7.46 -0.14 -12.05
CA PRO A 59 -6.10 0.31 -12.33
C PRO A 59 -5.90 1.83 -12.13
N GLU A 60 -6.96 2.61 -11.89
CA GLU A 60 -6.89 4.06 -11.70
C GLU A 60 -6.06 4.47 -10.48
N ALA A 61 -6.04 3.66 -9.41
CA ALA A 61 -5.19 3.95 -8.26
C ALA A 61 -3.70 3.91 -8.62
N LYS A 62 -3.25 2.97 -9.48
CA LYS A 62 -1.85 2.93 -9.94
C LYS A 62 -1.48 4.12 -10.83
N ALA A 63 -2.46 4.73 -11.50
CA ALA A 63 -2.26 5.76 -12.51
C ALA A 63 -2.55 7.19 -12.02
N ASN A 64 -3.07 7.40 -10.81
CA ASN A 64 -3.30 8.73 -10.26
C ASN A 64 -1.99 9.34 -9.74
N PRO A 65 -1.39 10.33 -10.43
CA PRO A 65 -0.13 10.96 -10.00
C PRO A 65 -0.27 11.79 -8.71
N GLY A 66 -1.50 12.11 -8.29
CA GLY A 66 -1.79 12.82 -7.03
C GLY A 66 -2.16 11.90 -5.86
N ALA A 67 -2.07 10.57 -6.02
CA ALA A 67 -2.37 9.64 -4.95
C ALA A 67 -1.23 9.57 -3.92
N ILE A 68 -1.57 9.52 -2.64
CA ILE A 68 -0.61 9.34 -1.55
C ILE A 68 -0.27 7.86 -1.43
N ARG A 69 0.99 7.50 -1.64
CA ARG A 69 1.53 6.14 -1.47
C ARG A 69 2.03 5.93 -0.05
N ILE A 70 1.38 5.00 0.65
CA ILE A 70 1.72 4.56 1.99
C ILE A 70 2.32 3.16 1.90
N VAL A 71 3.59 3.01 2.29
CA VAL A 71 4.28 1.72 2.35
C VAL A 71 4.38 1.25 3.80
N ILE A 72 3.95 0.04 4.08
CA ILE A 72 4.13 -0.63 5.37
C ILE A 72 5.32 -1.58 5.25
N ARG A 73 6.38 -1.28 6.00
CA ARG A 73 7.61 -2.05 5.96
C ARG A 73 7.45 -3.42 6.60
N ALA A 74 7.95 -4.43 5.92
CA ALA A 74 8.17 -5.73 6.51
C ALA A 74 9.60 -5.84 7.01
N ARG A 75 9.81 -6.64 8.06
CA ARG A 75 11.16 -7.02 8.49
C ARG A 75 11.70 -8.09 7.54
N GLY A 76 12.11 -7.68 6.34
CA GLY A 76 12.75 -8.56 5.38
C GLY A 76 14.15 -8.98 5.86
N SER A 77 14.41 -10.30 5.95
CA SER A 77 15.71 -10.84 6.33
C SER A 77 16.66 -11.06 5.13
N THR A 78 16.12 -11.10 3.90
CA THR A 78 16.89 -11.39 2.68
C THR A 78 17.42 -10.11 2.02
N ILE A 79 18.46 -10.24 1.18
CA ILE A 79 19.00 -9.11 0.40
C ILE A 79 17.98 -8.64 -0.65
N GLU A 80 17.26 -9.56 -1.28
CA GLU A 80 16.25 -9.22 -2.29
C GLU A 80 15.05 -8.50 -1.68
N ALA A 81 14.55 -8.93 -0.52
CA ALA A 81 13.51 -8.23 0.20
C ALA A 81 13.94 -6.79 0.56
N ARG A 82 15.19 -6.60 0.99
CA ARG A 82 15.76 -5.27 1.27
C ARG A 82 15.87 -4.40 0.02
N LYS A 83 16.24 -4.96 -1.14
CA LYS A 83 16.27 -4.22 -2.42
C LYS A 83 14.88 -3.81 -2.88
N ARG A 84 13.89 -4.73 -2.81
CA ARG A 84 12.48 -4.41 -3.13
C ARG A 84 11.96 -3.30 -2.21
N SER A 85 12.23 -3.43 -0.91
CA SER A 85 11.80 -2.46 0.09
C SER A 85 12.39 -1.07 -0.19
N ALA A 86 13.69 -0.97 -0.48
CA ALA A 86 14.31 0.30 -0.84
C ALA A 86 13.66 0.98 -2.07
N LEU A 87 13.22 0.20 -3.06
CA LEU A 87 12.53 0.72 -4.25
C LEU A 87 11.11 1.21 -3.92
N LEU A 88 10.38 0.47 -3.08
CA LEU A 88 9.04 0.85 -2.65
C LEU A 88 9.07 2.08 -1.75
N GLU A 89 9.99 2.12 -0.79
CA GLU A 89 10.21 3.28 0.09
C GLU A 89 10.59 4.54 -0.70
N ALA A 90 11.42 4.42 -1.75
CA ALA A 90 11.79 5.56 -2.58
C ALA A 90 10.62 6.15 -3.40
N ALA A 91 9.58 5.36 -3.64
CA ALA A 91 8.36 5.78 -4.34
C ALA A 91 7.20 6.12 -3.37
N ALA A 92 7.42 6.03 -2.06
CA ALA A 92 6.41 6.26 -1.04
C ALA A 92 6.38 7.74 -0.62
N ASP A 93 5.19 8.25 -0.40
CA ASP A 93 4.99 9.53 0.27
C ASP A 93 5.07 9.35 1.80
N VAL A 94 4.67 8.18 2.28
CA VAL A 94 4.69 7.82 3.71
C VAL A 94 5.19 6.39 3.89
N VAL A 95 6.14 6.22 4.81
CA VAL A 95 6.66 4.89 5.20
C VAL A 95 6.31 4.60 6.66
N LEU A 96 5.57 3.52 6.89
CA LEU A 96 5.16 3.05 8.20
C LEU A 96 5.94 1.82 8.61
N GLY A 97 6.40 1.78 9.87
CA GLY A 97 6.97 0.56 10.46
C GLY A 97 5.90 -0.39 11.03
N SER A 98 4.64 0.04 11.08
CA SER A 98 3.50 -0.73 11.62
C SER A 98 2.18 -0.05 11.26
N ALA A 99 1.12 -0.83 11.04
CA ALA A 99 -0.24 -0.34 10.83
C ALA A 99 -0.90 0.07 12.16
N ARG A 100 -0.74 1.33 12.59
CA ARG A 100 -1.34 1.83 13.83
C ARG A 100 -2.77 2.35 13.59
N PRO A 101 -3.81 1.86 14.30
CA PRO A 101 -5.18 2.33 14.15
C PRO A 101 -5.36 3.84 14.35
N ALA A 102 -4.69 4.40 15.36
CA ALA A 102 -4.76 5.84 15.65
C ALA A 102 -4.21 6.70 14.49
N PHE A 103 -3.17 6.22 13.80
CA PHE A 103 -2.64 6.91 12.62
C PHE A 103 -3.64 6.84 11.47
N ALA A 104 -4.24 5.67 11.22
CA ALA A 104 -5.23 5.46 10.17
C ALA A 104 -6.40 6.44 10.31
N ARG A 105 -7.00 6.49 11.50
CA ARG A 105 -8.14 7.38 11.80
C ARG A 105 -7.76 8.84 11.65
N ARG A 106 -6.65 9.26 12.25
CA ARG A 106 -6.22 10.66 12.20
C ARG A 106 -5.90 11.12 10.78
N LEU A 107 -5.32 10.25 9.95
CA LEU A 107 -5.06 10.58 8.55
C LEU A 107 -6.37 10.82 7.80
N VAL A 108 -7.35 9.95 7.96
CA VAL A 108 -8.66 10.10 7.30
C VAL A 108 -9.38 11.35 7.79
N GLU A 109 -9.46 11.59 9.10
CA GLU A 109 -10.04 12.83 9.68
C GLU A 109 -9.43 14.10 9.05
N VAL A 110 -8.09 14.15 8.97
CA VAL A 110 -7.38 15.28 8.35
C VAL A 110 -7.73 15.44 6.88
N LEU A 111 -7.86 14.34 6.13
CA LEU A 111 -8.23 14.36 4.70
C LEU A 111 -9.69 14.72 4.47
N LEU A 112 -10.58 14.37 5.40
CA LEU A 112 -11.99 14.77 5.38
C LEU A 112 -12.20 16.21 5.85
N GLY A 113 -11.18 16.86 6.42
CA GLY A 113 -11.26 18.22 6.95
C GLY A 113 -11.88 18.30 8.35
N GLU A 114 -12.00 17.17 9.04
CA GLU A 114 -12.48 17.08 10.42
C GLU A 114 -11.30 17.33 11.36
N ARG A 115 -11.30 18.46 12.09
CA ARG A 115 -10.18 18.88 12.95
C ARG A 115 -10.32 18.45 14.39
#